data_AF-A0AAU5M3L8-F1
#
_entry.id   AF-A0AAU5M3L8-F1
#
_cell.length_a   1.000
_cell.length_b   1.000
_cell.length_c   1.000
_cell.angle_alpha   90.00
_cell.angle_beta   90.00
_cell.angle_gamma   90.00
#
_symmetry.space_group_name_H-M   'P 1'
#
loop_
_entity.id
_entity.type
_entity.pdbx_description
1 polymer ?
#
loop_
_entity_poly.entity_id
_entity_poly.type
_entity_poly.pdbx_seq_one_letter_code
_entity_poly.pdbx_strand_id
1 'polypeptide(L)' 'MADGQHYDVIIIGTGAGGGTLAHRPAPPGKRILLLERGDYLPRERENWDSTATTSSTGSAESPADLDW' A
#
# COMPACT_ATOMS: atom_id res chain seq x y z
N MET A 1 25.09 -1.89 5.10
CA MET A 1 24.34 -0.91 5.92
C MET A 1 23.62 -0.03 4.92
N ALA A 2 22.29 0.01 4.92
CA ALA A 2 21.59 0.95 4.04
C ALA A 2 21.86 2.35 4.59
N ASP A 3 22.63 3.14 3.86
CA ASP A 3 22.77 4.58 4.12
C ASP A 3 21.35 5.14 4.27
N GLY A 4 21.10 5.92 5.32
CA GLY A 4 19.74 6.35 5.69
C GLY A 4 19.04 7.08 4.53
N GLN A 5 18.23 6.34 3.77
CA GLN A 5 17.54 6.87 2.60
C GLN A 5 16.40 7.78 3.06
N HIS A 6 16.56 9.08 2.85
CA HIS A 6 15.55 10.08 3.18
C HIS A 6 14.51 10.20 2.06
N TYR A 7 13.23 10.19 2.41
CA TYR A 7 12.12 10.42 1.48
C TYR A 7 11.31 11.62 1.96
N ASP A 8 10.85 12.45 1.04
CA ASP A 8 9.99 13.59 1.36
C ASP A 8 8.56 13.13 1.68
N VAL A 9 8.12 12.05 1.03
CA VAL A 9 6.80 11.45 1.21
C VAL A 9 6.93 9.94 1.18
N ILE A 10 6.22 9.26 2.09
CA ILE A 10 6.06 7.81 2.09
C ILE A 10 4.58 7.51 2.02
N ILE A 11 4.16 6.74 1.00
CA ILE A 11 2.80 6.27 0.81
C ILE A 11 2.78 4.77 1.15
N ILE A 12 1.91 4.37 2.08
CA ILE A 12 1.76 2.98 2.48
C ILE A 12 0.37 2.48 2.02
N GLY A 13 0.36 1.46 1.18
CA GLY A 13 -0.79 0.90 0.50
C GLY A 13 -1.02 1.51 -0.90
N THR A 14 -1.26 0.65 -1.89
CA THR A 14 -1.54 1.01 -3.30
C THR A 14 -3.02 0.90 -3.67
N GLY A 15 -3.90 0.75 -2.67
CA GLY A 15 -5.35 0.75 -2.88
C GLY A 15 -5.89 2.10 -3.36
N ALA A 16 -7.22 2.24 -3.36
CA ALA A 16 -7.92 3.40 -3.96
C ALA A 16 -7.37 4.77 -3.53
N GLY A 17 -6.99 4.94 -2.26
CA GLY A 17 -6.40 6.19 -1.77
C GLY A 17 -4.93 6.38 -2.17
N GLY A 18 -4.09 5.37 -1.92
CA GLY A 18 -2.64 5.48 -2.13
C GLY A 18 -2.24 5.51 -3.60
N GLY A 19 -2.93 4.73 -4.45
CA GLY A 19 -2.74 4.77 -5.90
C GLY A 19 -3.13 6.12 -6.50
N THR A 20 -4.20 6.74 -6.00
CA THR A 20 -4.62 8.09 -6.41
C THR A 20 -3.57 9.13 -6.04
N LEU A 21 -3.02 9.06 -4.83
CA LEU A 21 -1.98 9.99 -4.38
C LEU A 21 -0.67 9.79 -5.16
N ALA A 22 -0.31 8.54 -5.47
CA ALA A 22 0.85 8.20 -6.28
C ALA A 22 0.70 8.60 -7.75
N HIS A 23 -0.53 8.75 -8.26
CA HIS A 23 -0.79 9.14 -9.64
C HIS A 23 -0.41 10.60 -9.92
N ARG A 24 -0.34 11.45 -8.89
CA ARG A 24 0.08 12.84 -9.04
C ARG A 24 1.61 12.94 -9.06
N PRO A 25 2.22 13.56 -10.09
CA PRO A 25 3.65 13.80 -10.11
C PRO A 25 4.09 14.66 -8.92
N ALA A 26 5.17 14.25 -8.27
CA ALA A 26 5.82 15.06 -7.25
C ALA A 26 6.42 16.32 -7.89
N PRO A 27 6.49 17.45 -7.16
CA PRO A 27 7.34 18.56 -7.57
C PRO A 27 8.78 18.09 -7.82
N PRO A 28 9.51 18.70 -8.77
CA PRO A 28 10.90 18.32 -9.05
C PRO A 28 11.77 18.29 -7.80
N GLY A 29 12.64 17.29 -7.70
CA GLY A 29 13.57 17.11 -6.58
C GLY A 29 12.97 16.46 -5.34
N LYS A 30 11.68 16.10 -5.34
CA LYS A 30 11.03 15.36 -4.25
C LYS A 30 11.12 13.85 -4.47
N ARG A 31 11.49 13.11 -3.43
CA ARG A 31 11.57 11.64 -3.43
C ARG A 31 10.34 11.05 -2.73
N ILE A 32 9.58 10.24 -3.47
CA ILE A 32 8.43 9.51 -2.94
C ILE A 32 8.78 8.02 -2.83
N LEU A 33 8.51 7.43 -1.67
CA LEU A 33 8.53 5.98 -1.47
C LEU A 33 7.09 5.46 -1.45
N LEU A 34 6.80 4.42 -2.24
CA LEU A 34 5.51 3.73 -2.24
C LEU A 34 5.73 2.30 -1.76
N LEU A 35 5.05 1.92 -0.68
CA LEU A 35 5.12 0.60 -0.06
C LEU A 35 3.75 -0.05 -0.10
N GLU A 36 3.71 -1.36 -0.30
CA GLU A 36 2.49 -2.15 -0.29
C GLU A 36 2.80 -3.55 0.28
N ARG A 37 1.82 -4.19 0.93
CA ARG A 37 1.93 -5.56 1.46
C ARG A 37 1.43 -6.56 0.42
N GLY A 38 2.36 -7.20 -0.27
CA GLY A 38 2.04 -8.26 -1.22
C GLY A 38 2.94 -8.20 -2.44
N ASP A 39 2.66 -9.12 -3.37
CA ASP A 39 3.28 -9.14 -4.69
C ASP A 39 2.43 -8.37 -5.69
N TYR A 40 3.04 -8.04 -6.82
CA TYR A 40 2.33 -7.39 -7.92
C TYR A 40 1.18 -8.28 -8.42
N LEU A 41 -0.03 -7.72 -8.47
CA LEU A 41 -1.20 -8.42 -9.00
C LEU A 41 -0.94 -8.90 -10.45
N PRO A 42 -1.11 -10.20 -10.74
CA PRO A 42 -1.01 -10.73 -12.09
C PRO A 42 -1.97 -9.99 -13.04
N ARG A 43 -1.51 -9.71 -14.26
CA ARG A 43 -2.32 -9.03 -15.28
C ARG A 43 -3.31 -10.02 -15.92
N GLU A 44 -4.34 -10.40 -15.19
CA GLU A 44 -5.46 -11.25 -15.66
C GLU A 44 -6.79 -10.49 -15.57
N ARG A 45 -7.75 -10.83 -16.42
CA ARG A 45 -8.98 -10.02 -16.61
C ARG A 45 -9.82 -9.93 -15.33
N GLU A 46 -9.76 -10.97 -14.51
CA GLU A 46 -10.42 -11.12 -13.23
C GLU A 46 -9.83 -10.15 -12.17
N ASN A 47 -8.55 -9.78 -12.29
CA ASN A 47 -7.88 -8.81 -11.41
C ASN A 47 -8.10 -7.34 -11.82
N TRP A 48 -8.68 -7.11 -13.00
CA TRP A 48 -9.09 -5.78 -13.46
C TRP A 48 -10.57 -5.48 -13.16
N ASP A 49 -11.30 -6.44 -12.60
CA ASP A 49 -12.66 -6.21 -12.13
C ASP A 49 -12.61 -5.45 -10.79
N SER A 50 -13.04 -4.19 -10.80
CA SER A 50 -13.13 -3.35 -9.61
C SER A 50 -14.07 -3.88 -8.52
N THR A 51 -14.92 -4.88 -8.83
CA THR A 51 -15.77 -5.57 -7.83
C THR A 51 -15.03 -6.68 -7.09
N ALA A 52 -13.86 -7.11 -7.57
CA ALA A 52 -13.08 -8.22 -7.01
C ALA A 52 -12.32 -7.89 -5.71
N THR A 53 -12.45 -6.67 -5.13
CA THR A 53 -11.66 -6.32 -3.93
C THR A 53 -12.43 -5.45 -2.93
N THR A 54 -13.03 -6.11 -1.94
CA THR A 54 -12.98 -5.77 -0.51
C THR A 54 -13.57 -6.95 0.26
N SER A 55 -12.74 -7.95 0.55
CA SER A 55 -12.93 -8.74 1.77
C SER A 55 -11.97 -8.16 2.81
N SER A 56 -12.32 -7.01 3.36
CA SER A 56 -11.93 -6.70 4.74
C SER A 56 -12.73 -7.64 5.65
N THR A 57 -12.51 -8.94 5.53
CA THR A 57 -12.75 -9.83 6.66
C THR A 57 -11.64 -9.50 7.63
N GLY A 58 -11.90 -8.48 8.45
CA GLY A 58 -11.30 -8.41 9.76
C GLY A 58 -11.71 -9.69 10.47
N SER A 59 -10.87 -10.72 10.38
CA SER A 59 -10.69 -11.56 11.54
C SER A 59 -10.08 -10.64 12.58
N ALA A 60 -10.93 -10.02 13.38
CA ALA A 60 -10.50 -9.35 14.59
C ALA A 60 -9.70 -10.39 15.38
N GLU A 61 -8.39 -10.19 15.42
CA GLU A 61 -7.52 -10.97 16.30
C GLU A 61 -8.03 -10.66 17.72
N SER A 62 -8.48 -11.72 18.39
CA SER A 62 -9.14 -11.60 19.69
C SER A 62 -8.19 -10.88 20.65
N PRO A 63 -8.65 -9.88 21.43
CA PRO A 63 -7.80 -9.13 22.36
C PRO A 63 -7.25 -9.98 23.54
N ALA A 64 -7.38 -11.31 23.50
CA ALA A 64 -6.94 -12.23 24.52
C ALA A 64 -5.46 -12.64 24.41
N ASP A 65 -4.76 -12.30 23.31
CA ASP A 65 -3.38 -12.76 23.06
C ASP A 65 -2.31 -11.67 23.28
N LEU A 66 -2.66 -10.54 23.90
CA LEU A 66 -1.72 -9.48 24.27
C LEU A 66 -1.56 -9.43 25.79
N ASP A 67 -0.70 -10.31 26.31
CA ASP A 67 -0.12 -10.16 27.66
C ASP A 67 0.93 -9.04 27.63
N TRP A 68 0.70 -7.99 28.43
CA TRP A 68 1.61 -6.87 28.65
C TRP A 68 2.67 -7.18 29.72
#